data_AF-A0A0I9SIE3-F1
#
_entry.id   AF-A0A0I9SIE3-F1
#
_cell.length_a   1.000
_cell.length_b   1.000
_cell.length_c   1.000
_cell.angle_alpha   90.00
_cell.angle_beta   90.00
_cell.angle_gamma   90.00
#
_symmetry.space_group_name_H-M   'P 1'
#
loop_
_entity.id
_entity.type
_entity.pdbx_description
1 polymer ?
#
loop_
_entity_poly.entity_id
_entity_poly.type
_entity_poly.pdbx_seq_one_letter_code
_entity_poly.pdbx_strand_id
1 'polypeptide(L)'
;MLKTLSGWLKKAQAQLPEGEAQALLSARLAPDMFPLSTQVRFACVQAREAVCRLRGEAFPAVINELLDEGRQAGERPGTLADAYARIEETVALLDGLAADALDMYADKPIAHELANGMIFDLTAEQYARDWTLAQFYFHVMTAYSILRKEGIELGKADYVAHMLPYLRPETVPKG
;
A
#
# COMPACT_ATOMS: atom_id res chain seq x y z
N MET A 1 0.16 -5.48 -6.26
CA MET A 1 0.75 -5.34 -4.91
C MET A 1 -0.28 -5.27 -3.78
N LEU A 2 -1.30 -4.41 -3.82
CA LEU A 2 -2.32 -4.34 -2.74
C LEU A 2 -3.02 -5.69 -2.46
N LYS A 3 -3.44 -6.41 -3.51
CA LYS A 3 -3.96 -7.79 -3.40
C LYS A 3 -2.97 -8.75 -2.72
N THR A 4 -1.67 -8.59 -3.01
CA THR A 4 -0.58 -9.37 -2.40
C THR A 4 -0.41 -9.04 -0.92
N LEU A 5 -0.45 -7.76 -0.54
CA LEU A 5 -0.42 -7.31 0.85
C LEU A 5 -1.59 -7.89 1.67
N SER A 6 -2.81 -7.86 1.11
CA SER A 6 -3.97 -8.53 1.73
C SER A 6 -3.73 -10.04 1.92
N GLY A 7 -3.11 -10.69 0.94
CA GLY A 7 -2.70 -12.10 1.05
C GLY A 7 -1.72 -12.38 2.19
N TRP A 8 -0.77 -11.48 2.44
CA TRP A 8 0.17 -11.63 3.56
C TRP A 8 -0.53 -11.49 4.92
N LEU A 9 -1.46 -10.56 5.06
CA LEU A 9 -2.28 -10.41 6.27
C LEU A 9 -3.13 -11.67 6.53
N LYS A 10 -3.74 -12.24 5.48
CA LYS A 10 -4.49 -13.50 5.58
C LYS A 10 -3.58 -14.67 5.98
N LYS A 11 -2.37 -14.74 5.43
CA LYS A 11 -1.38 -15.75 5.80
C LYS A 11 -0.98 -15.61 7.27
N ALA A 12 -0.77 -14.38 7.76
CA ALA A 12 -0.50 -14.14 9.17
C ALA A 12 -1.67 -14.59 10.07
N GLN A 13 -2.92 -14.26 9.68
CA GLN A 13 -4.12 -14.68 10.39
C GLN A 13 -4.31 -16.21 10.43
N ALA A 14 -3.85 -16.93 9.40
CA ALA A 14 -3.90 -18.39 9.38
C ALA A 14 -2.78 -19.05 10.23
N GLN A 15 -1.68 -18.34 10.49
CA GLN A 15 -0.53 -18.87 11.23
C GLN A 15 -0.60 -18.61 12.75
N LEU A 16 -1.41 -17.65 13.17
CA LEU A 16 -1.48 -17.19 14.55
C LEU A 16 -2.90 -17.33 15.11
N PRO A 17 -3.05 -17.51 16.44
CA PRO A 17 -4.32 -17.30 17.11
C PRO A 17 -4.90 -15.91 16.83
N GLU A 18 -6.22 -15.77 16.82
CA GLU A 18 -6.91 -14.53 16.43
C GLU A 18 -6.39 -13.27 17.16
N GLY A 19 -6.22 -13.36 18.48
CA GLY A 19 -5.71 -12.24 19.28
C GLY A 19 -4.27 -11.83 18.94
N GLU A 20 -3.42 -12.80 18.60
CA GLU A 20 -2.03 -12.56 18.21
C GLU A 20 -1.95 -11.97 16.80
N ALA A 21 -2.74 -12.51 15.86
CA ALA A 21 -2.86 -11.96 14.51
C ALA A 21 -3.34 -10.49 14.54
N GLN A 22 -4.32 -10.20 15.40
CA GLN A 22 -4.83 -8.86 15.61
C GLN A 22 -3.77 -7.93 16.24
N ALA A 23 -2.93 -8.43 17.15
CA ALA A 23 -1.86 -7.65 17.79
C ALA A 23 -0.76 -7.20 16.81
N LEU A 24 -0.55 -7.91 15.69
CA LEU A 24 0.43 -7.54 14.66
C LEU A 24 0.22 -6.13 14.11
N LEU A 25 -1.02 -5.62 14.11
CA LEU A 25 -1.33 -4.28 13.61
C LEU A 25 -0.58 -3.17 14.35
N SER A 26 -0.17 -3.41 15.60
CA SER A 26 0.63 -2.49 16.43
C SER A 26 2.15 -2.70 16.29
N ALA A 27 2.58 -3.79 15.64
CA ALA A 27 3.99 -4.12 15.50
C ALA A 27 4.72 -3.12 14.60
N ARG A 28 5.99 -2.85 14.91
CA ARG A 28 6.85 -1.89 14.19
C ARG A 28 8.29 -2.42 14.09
N LEU A 29 9.06 -1.87 13.13
CA LEU A 29 10.47 -2.21 12.94
C LEU A 29 11.39 -1.52 13.93
N ALA A 30 11.12 -0.24 14.22
CA ALA A 30 11.86 0.59 15.17
C ALA A 30 10.88 1.42 16.00
N PRO A 31 11.26 1.89 17.21
CA PRO A 31 10.36 2.60 18.12
C PRO A 31 9.68 3.84 17.50
N ASP A 32 10.42 4.59 16.68
CA ASP A 32 9.99 5.81 15.99
C ASP A 32 9.31 5.56 14.64
N MET A 33 9.30 4.32 14.14
CA MET A 33 8.61 3.97 12.91
C MET A 33 7.12 3.70 13.17
N PHE A 34 6.30 4.06 12.18
CA PHE A 34 4.89 3.74 12.18
C PHE A 34 4.63 2.22 12.16
N PRO A 35 3.56 1.75 12.85
CA PRO A 35 3.23 0.33 12.94
C PRO A 35 2.64 -0.23 11.64
N LEU A 36 2.49 -1.56 11.57
CA LEU A 36 1.94 -2.30 10.41
C LEU A 36 0.63 -1.68 9.90
N SER A 37 -0.26 -1.34 10.82
CA SER A 37 -1.56 -0.74 10.52
C SER A 37 -1.46 0.57 9.72
N THR A 38 -0.48 1.41 10.03
CA THR A 38 -0.19 2.62 9.25
C THR A 38 0.41 2.29 7.89
N GLN A 39 1.34 1.32 7.83
CA GLN A 39 1.97 0.94 6.55
C GLN A 39 0.93 0.46 5.53
N VAL A 40 -0.07 -0.31 5.98
CA VAL A 40 -1.19 -0.75 5.13
C VAL A 40 -2.00 0.44 4.63
N ARG A 41 -2.38 1.36 5.52
CA ARG A 41 -3.15 2.55 5.15
C ARG A 41 -2.40 3.47 4.22
N PHE A 42 -1.12 3.73 4.49
CA PHE A 42 -0.33 4.62 3.65
C PHE A 42 -0.03 4.01 2.28
N ALA A 43 0.11 2.68 2.16
CA ALA A 43 0.13 2.02 0.85
C ALA A 43 -1.17 2.29 0.05
N CYS A 44 -2.33 2.31 0.72
CA CYS A 44 -3.61 2.65 0.10
C CYS A 44 -3.69 4.14 -0.27
N VAL A 45 -3.23 5.04 0.63
CA VAL A 45 -3.13 6.49 0.37
C VAL A 45 -2.32 6.75 -0.89
N GLN A 46 -1.10 6.18 -1.00
CA GLN A 46 -0.23 6.44 -2.16
C GLN A 46 -0.88 6.00 -3.47
N ALA A 47 -1.60 4.88 -3.48
CA ALA A 47 -2.33 4.43 -4.66
C ALA A 47 -3.49 5.38 -5.02
N ARG A 48 -4.24 5.87 -4.03
CA ARG A 48 -5.39 6.78 -4.24
C ARG A 48 -4.98 8.19 -4.64
N GLU A 49 -3.97 8.76 -3.97
CA GLU A 49 -3.43 10.08 -4.33
C GLU A 49 -2.90 10.08 -5.76
N ALA A 50 -2.24 9.00 -6.18
CA ALA A 50 -1.74 8.88 -7.54
C ALA A 50 -2.86 8.98 -8.57
N VAL A 51 -3.99 8.30 -8.33
CA VAL A 51 -5.18 8.39 -9.19
C VAL A 51 -5.66 9.85 -9.30
N CYS A 52 -5.86 10.53 -8.16
CA CYS A 52 -6.34 11.90 -8.17
C CYS A 52 -5.35 12.86 -8.85
N ARG A 53 -4.06 12.80 -8.51
CA ARG A 53 -3.05 13.72 -9.06
C ARG A 53 -2.82 13.51 -10.56
N LEU A 54 -2.75 12.26 -11.02
CA LEU A 54 -2.61 11.94 -12.44
C LEU A 54 -3.88 12.20 -13.25
N ARG A 55 -5.01 12.50 -12.59
CA ARG A 55 -6.24 12.98 -13.24
C ARG A 55 -6.45 14.48 -13.07
N GLY A 56 -5.64 15.15 -12.25
CA GLY A 56 -5.84 16.56 -11.87
C GLY A 56 -7.11 16.79 -11.05
N GLU A 57 -7.54 15.79 -10.29
CA GLU A 57 -8.75 15.81 -9.46
C GLU A 57 -8.42 16.16 -8.01
N ALA A 58 -9.38 16.79 -7.33
CA ALA A 58 -9.28 17.06 -5.90
C ALA A 58 -9.34 15.75 -5.09
N PHE A 59 -8.73 15.75 -3.91
CA PHE A 59 -8.74 14.58 -3.03
C PHE A 59 -10.13 14.36 -2.40
N PRO A 60 -10.72 13.17 -2.53
CA PRO A 60 -11.92 12.82 -1.81
C PRO A 60 -11.63 12.66 -0.31
N ALA A 61 -12.66 12.83 0.53
CA ALA A 61 -12.55 12.77 1.99
C ALA A 61 -11.86 11.49 2.52
N VAL A 62 -12.07 10.35 1.84
CA VAL A 62 -11.48 9.06 2.19
C VAL A 62 -9.94 9.06 2.25
N ILE A 63 -9.26 9.93 1.48
CA ILE A 63 -7.81 10.06 1.58
C ILE A 63 -7.41 10.63 2.94
N ASN A 64 -8.11 11.67 3.41
CA ASN A 64 -7.85 12.27 4.72
C ASN A 64 -8.23 11.30 5.85
N GLU A 65 -9.32 10.55 5.72
CA GLU A 65 -9.69 9.51 6.68
C GLU A 65 -8.57 8.46 6.83
N LEU A 66 -8.04 7.94 5.72
CA LEU A 66 -6.93 6.98 5.73
C LEU A 66 -5.66 7.56 6.36
N LEU A 67 -5.35 8.82 6.08
CA LEU A 67 -4.21 9.52 6.65
C LEU A 67 -4.36 9.65 8.17
N ASP A 68 -5.54 10.05 8.64
CA ASP A 68 -5.81 10.25 10.06
C ASP A 68 -5.82 8.94 10.84
N GLU A 69 -6.47 7.91 10.30
CA GLU A 69 -6.38 6.56 10.85
C GLU A 69 -4.93 6.06 10.90
N GLY A 70 -4.16 6.28 9.83
CA GLY A 70 -2.76 5.86 9.75
C GLY A 70 -1.88 6.57 10.78
N ARG A 71 -2.05 7.89 10.96
CA ARG A 71 -1.30 8.68 11.95
C ARG A 71 -1.67 8.29 13.39
N GLN A 72 -2.92 7.91 13.63
CA GLN A 72 -3.45 7.56 14.95
C GLN A 72 -3.26 6.07 15.29
N ALA A 73 -2.83 5.24 14.33
CA ALA A 73 -2.71 3.80 14.49
C ALA A 73 -1.70 3.34 15.55
N GLY A 74 -0.82 4.24 16.02
CA GLY A 74 0.04 3.97 17.17
C GLY A 74 -0.74 3.74 18.47
N GLU A 75 -1.86 4.44 18.64
CA GLU A 75 -2.76 4.31 19.79
C GLU A 75 -4.01 3.49 19.46
N ARG A 76 -4.51 3.61 18.22
CA ARG A 76 -5.74 2.99 17.73
C ARG A 76 -5.47 2.24 16.43
N PRO A 77 -4.81 1.07 16.48
CA PRO A 77 -4.41 0.31 15.29
C PRO A 77 -5.58 -0.22 14.45
N GLY A 78 -6.81 -0.18 14.96
CA GLY A 78 -7.98 -0.76 14.30
C GLY A 78 -7.94 -2.29 14.25
N THR A 79 -8.73 -2.89 13.37
CA THR A 79 -8.87 -4.34 13.21
C THR A 79 -8.29 -4.86 11.90
N LEU A 80 -8.04 -6.18 11.83
CA LEU A 80 -7.67 -6.82 10.56
C LEU A 80 -8.78 -6.66 9.51
N ALA A 81 -10.06 -6.68 9.93
CA ALA A 81 -11.19 -6.40 9.06
C ALA A 81 -11.11 -4.99 8.45
N ASP A 82 -10.78 -3.97 9.26
CA ASP A 82 -10.58 -2.61 8.74
C ASP A 82 -9.44 -2.55 7.72
N ALA A 83 -8.32 -3.24 8.01
CA ALA A 83 -7.19 -3.30 7.09
C ALA A 83 -7.57 -3.96 5.74
N TYR A 84 -8.35 -5.05 5.79
CA TYR A 84 -8.87 -5.69 4.57
C TYR A 84 -9.81 -4.77 3.80
N ALA A 85 -10.74 -4.12 4.50
CA ALA A 85 -11.69 -3.19 3.87
C ALA A 85 -10.97 -2.04 3.16
N ARG A 86 -9.99 -1.39 3.80
CA ARG A 86 -9.22 -0.30 3.18
C ARG A 86 -8.45 -0.76 1.95
N ILE A 87 -7.88 -1.97 1.97
CA ILE A 87 -7.22 -2.55 0.79
C ILE A 87 -8.24 -2.85 -0.32
N GLU A 88 -9.37 -3.47 0.02
CA GLU A 88 -10.42 -3.85 -0.94
C GLU A 88 -11.05 -2.64 -1.61
N GLU A 89 -11.42 -1.62 -0.85
CA GLU A 89 -11.95 -0.36 -1.39
C GLU A 89 -10.96 0.29 -2.37
N THR A 90 -9.65 0.22 -2.07
CA THR A 90 -8.61 0.81 -2.90
C THR A 90 -8.39 -0.02 -4.17
N VAL A 91 -8.44 -1.34 -4.06
CA VAL A 91 -8.43 -2.24 -5.20
C VAL A 91 -9.64 -2.02 -6.11
N ALA A 92 -10.83 -1.88 -5.54
CA ALA A 92 -12.06 -1.64 -6.29
C ALA A 92 -12.03 -0.31 -7.06
N LEU A 93 -11.47 0.75 -6.44
CA LEU A 93 -11.21 2.01 -7.14
C LEU A 93 -10.32 1.78 -8.38
N LEU A 94 -9.20 1.08 -8.21
CA LEU A 94 -8.23 0.84 -9.30
C LEU A 94 -8.80 -0.07 -10.39
N ASP A 95 -9.49 -1.15 -10.01
CA ASP A 95 -10.12 -2.09 -10.95
C ASP A 95 -11.28 -1.43 -11.73
N GLY A 96 -11.85 -0.34 -11.21
CA GLY A 96 -12.90 0.46 -11.87
C GLY A 96 -12.40 1.54 -12.83
N LEU A 97 -11.09 1.75 -12.94
CA LEU A 97 -10.51 2.72 -13.87
C LEU A 97 -10.57 2.22 -15.31
N ALA A 98 -10.88 3.11 -16.25
CA ALA A 98 -10.65 2.85 -17.67
C ALA A 98 -9.13 2.70 -17.94
N ALA A 99 -8.76 1.98 -19.00
CA ALA A 99 -7.37 1.70 -19.31
C ALA A 99 -6.53 2.99 -19.53
N ASP A 100 -7.16 4.05 -20.03
CA ASP A 100 -6.59 5.37 -20.31
C ASP A 100 -6.82 6.38 -19.19
N ALA A 101 -7.43 5.97 -18.06
CA ALA A 101 -7.87 6.88 -17.00
C ALA A 101 -6.73 7.67 -16.33
N LEU A 102 -5.48 7.22 -16.48
CA LEU A 102 -4.28 7.82 -15.91
C LEU A 102 -3.29 8.27 -16.99
N ASP A 103 -3.68 8.22 -18.28
CA ASP A 103 -2.84 8.59 -19.43
C ASP A 103 -2.73 10.12 -19.58
N MET A 104 -2.24 10.75 -18.53
CA MET A 104 -1.81 12.14 -18.58
C MET A 104 -0.55 12.25 -19.45
N TYR A 105 -0.43 13.33 -20.23
CA TYR A 105 0.82 13.65 -20.92
C TYR A 105 1.97 13.65 -19.92
N ALA A 106 3.02 12.86 -20.22
CA ALA A 106 4.14 12.61 -19.32
C ALA A 106 4.80 13.90 -18.81
N ASP A 107 4.82 14.95 -19.63
CA ASP A 107 5.40 16.27 -19.37
C ASP A 107 4.45 17.25 -18.68
N LYS A 108 3.17 16.89 -18.44
CA LYS A 108 2.21 17.79 -17.79
C LYS A 108 2.70 18.16 -16.39
N PRO A 109 2.74 19.46 -16.04
CA PRO A 109 3.21 19.90 -14.73
C PRO A 109 2.22 19.53 -13.61
N ILE A 110 2.77 19.10 -12.49
CA ILE A 110 2.10 18.80 -11.22
C ILE A 110 2.79 19.59 -10.12
N ALA A 111 2.05 20.47 -9.45
CA ALA A 111 2.46 21.07 -8.19
C ALA A 111 2.15 20.09 -7.04
N HIS A 112 3.15 19.33 -6.62
CA HIS A 112 3.01 18.35 -5.56
C HIS A 112 3.19 19.02 -4.19
N GLU A 113 2.09 19.55 -3.66
CA GLU A 113 2.02 20.12 -2.32
C GLU A 113 1.91 19.04 -1.24
N LEU A 114 2.79 19.12 -0.25
CA LEU A 114 2.81 18.31 0.97
C LEU A 114 2.05 19.01 2.10
N ALA A 115 1.56 18.22 3.06
CA ALA A 115 0.83 18.74 4.22
C ALA A 115 1.64 19.72 5.10
N ASN A 116 2.98 19.72 5.00
CA ASN A 116 3.85 20.67 5.71
C ASN A 116 4.11 21.97 4.92
N GLY A 117 3.43 22.18 3.79
CA GLY A 117 3.54 23.37 2.95
C GLY A 117 4.70 23.35 1.94
N MET A 118 5.52 22.29 1.90
CA MET A 118 6.50 22.13 0.84
C MET A 118 5.81 21.81 -0.49
N ILE A 119 6.30 22.40 -1.58
CA ILE A 119 5.79 22.15 -2.93
C ILE A 119 6.95 21.65 -3.79
N PHE A 120 6.72 20.56 -4.51
CA PHE A 120 7.62 20.06 -5.54
C PHE A 120 6.98 20.24 -6.92
N ASP A 121 7.66 20.94 -7.82
CA ASP A 121 7.25 21.04 -9.21
C ASP A 121 7.80 19.82 -9.98
N LEU A 122 6.89 18.95 -10.40
CA LEU A 122 7.21 17.70 -11.09
C LEU A 122 6.43 17.63 -12.39
N THR A 123 6.96 16.87 -13.35
CA THR A 123 6.14 16.35 -14.45
C THR A 123 5.30 15.16 -13.96
N ALA A 124 4.24 14.80 -14.69
CA ALA A 124 3.43 13.63 -14.39
C ALA A 124 4.26 12.35 -14.30
N GLU A 125 5.23 12.19 -15.21
CA GLU A 125 6.17 11.05 -15.18
C GLU A 125 7.06 11.06 -13.94
N GLN A 126 7.65 12.20 -13.58
CA GLN A 126 8.49 12.32 -12.37
C GLN A 126 7.66 12.05 -11.11
N TYR A 127 6.45 12.58 -11.02
CA TYR A 127 5.55 12.30 -9.91
C TYR A 127 5.25 10.80 -9.80
N ALA A 128 4.87 10.15 -10.91
CA ALA A 128 4.60 8.71 -10.90
C ALA A 128 5.85 7.88 -10.52
N ARG A 129 6.97 8.11 -11.22
CA ARG A 129 8.20 7.32 -11.10
C ARG A 129 8.97 7.57 -9.80
N ASP A 130 9.21 8.84 -9.46
CA ASP A 130 10.12 9.21 -8.38
C ASP A 130 9.40 9.46 -7.05
N TRP A 131 8.11 9.85 -7.08
CA TRP A 131 7.35 10.09 -5.86
C TRP A 131 6.45 8.89 -5.52
N THR A 132 5.41 8.65 -6.32
CA THR A 132 4.37 7.67 -6.01
C THR A 132 4.92 6.27 -5.84
N LEU A 133 5.71 5.77 -6.82
CA LEU A 133 6.24 4.42 -6.75
C LEU A 133 7.17 4.24 -5.55
N ALA A 134 8.06 5.20 -5.30
CA ALA A 134 8.99 5.15 -4.17
C ALA A 134 8.26 5.08 -2.83
N GLN A 135 7.28 5.97 -2.61
CA GLN A 135 6.48 5.99 -1.38
C GLN A 135 5.63 4.73 -1.22
N PHE A 136 4.95 4.29 -2.29
CA PHE A 136 4.11 3.09 -2.26
C PHE A 136 4.93 1.85 -1.88
N TYR A 137 6.06 1.61 -2.54
CA TYR A 137 6.89 0.45 -2.26
C TYR A 137 7.61 0.53 -0.92
N PHE A 138 7.93 1.73 -0.42
CA PHE A 138 8.44 1.89 0.94
C PHE A 138 7.47 1.34 1.97
N HIS A 139 6.19 1.71 1.90
CA HIS A 139 5.17 1.22 2.82
C HIS A 139 4.90 -0.28 2.67
N VAL A 140 4.80 -0.78 1.43
CA VAL A 140 4.59 -2.21 1.15
C VAL A 140 5.75 -3.06 1.69
N MET A 141 7.00 -2.66 1.44
CA MET A 141 8.17 -3.39 1.93
C MET A 141 8.35 -3.29 3.44
N THR A 142 7.94 -2.18 4.05
CA THR A 142 7.93 -2.03 5.50
C THR A 142 6.90 -2.97 6.12
N ALA A 143 5.69 -3.06 5.56
CA ALA A 143 4.67 -4.02 6.01
C ALA A 143 5.17 -5.47 5.89
N TYR A 144 5.77 -5.84 4.75
CA TYR A 144 6.41 -7.15 4.57
C TYR A 144 7.45 -7.43 5.66
N SER A 145 8.33 -6.46 5.91
CA SER A 145 9.42 -6.60 6.88
C SER A 145 8.91 -6.73 8.31
N ILE A 146 7.86 -6.00 8.69
CA ILE A 146 7.21 -6.14 10.00
C ILE A 146 6.65 -7.54 10.16
N LEU A 147 5.83 -8.01 9.21
CA LEU A 147 5.27 -9.36 9.27
C LEU A 147 6.37 -10.43 9.34
N ARG A 148 7.45 -10.26 8.57
CA ARG A 148 8.57 -11.20 8.58
C ARG A 148 9.33 -11.20 9.91
N LYS A 149 9.53 -10.03 10.52
CA LYS A 149 10.14 -9.87 11.85
C LYS A 149 9.29 -10.54 12.94
N GLU A 150 7.97 -10.43 12.85
CA GLU A 150 7.03 -11.06 13.78
C GLU A 150 6.83 -12.57 13.52
N GLY A 151 7.67 -13.19 12.70
CA GLY A 151 7.72 -14.65 12.53
C GLY A 151 6.79 -15.22 11.45
N ILE A 152 6.04 -14.38 10.73
CA ILE A 152 5.20 -14.86 9.63
C ILE A 152 6.08 -15.44 8.52
N GLU A 153 5.69 -16.60 7.98
CA GLU A 153 6.48 -17.34 6.99
C GLU A 153 6.41 -16.74 5.59
N LEU A 154 6.73 -15.45 5.45
CA LEU A 154 6.82 -14.76 4.17
C LEU A 154 8.20 -14.95 3.53
N GLY A 155 8.21 -15.16 2.22
CA GLY A 155 9.42 -15.19 1.40
C GLY A 155 9.33 -14.28 0.19
N LYS A 156 10.41 -14.27 -0.61
CA LYS A 156 10.45 -13.51 -1.87
C LYS A 156 9.33 -13.93 -2.83
N ALA A 157 8.99 -15.22 -2.85
CA ALA A 157 7.89 -15.75 -3.65
C ALA A 157 6.53 -15.13 -3.27
N ASP A 158 6.26 -14.93 -1.98
CA ASP A 158 5.07 -14.20 -1.52
C ASP A 158 5.12 -12.73 -1.95
N TYR A 159 6.29 -12.10 -1.94
CA TYR A 159 6.44 -10.70 -2.37
C TYR A 159 6.13 -10.52 -3.87
N VAL A 160 6.69 -11.39 -4.72
CA VAL A 160 6.50 -11.32 -6.18
C VAL A 160 5.34 -12.15 -6.71
N ALA A 161 4.40 -12.58 -5.86
CA ALA A 161 3.27 -13.41 -6.30
C ALA A 161 2.45 -12.75 -7.43
N HIS A 162 2.45 -11.41 -7.51
CA HIS A 162 1.83 -10.66 -8.60
C HIS A 162 2.47 -10.91 -9.98
N MET A 163 3.67 -11.47 -10.03
CA MET A 163 4.36 -11.84 -11.28
C MET A 163 3.97 -13.23 -11.78
N LEU A 164 3.32 -14.07 -10.96
CA LEU A 164 2.94 -15.44 -11.33
C LEU A 164 2.07 -15.54 -12.59
N PRO A 165 1.13 -14.62 -12.88
CA PRO A 165 0.38 -14.64 -14.14
C PRO A 165 1.25 -14.50 -15.40
N TYR A 166 2.47 -13.98 -15.28
CA TYR A 166 3.43 -13.85 -16.37
C TYR A 166 4.42 -15.01 -16.44
N LEU A 167 4.36 -15.96 -15.50
CA LEU A 167 5.21 -17.14 -15.50
C LEU A 167 4.80 -18.06 -16.63
N ARG A 168 5.79 -18.42 -17.44
CA ARG A 168 5.66 -19.41 -18.50
C ARG A 168 5.32 -20.79 -17.89
N PRO A 169 4.13 -21.38 -18.15
CA PRO A 169 3.65 -22.57 -17.44
C PRO A 169 4.61 -23.77 -17.46
N GLU A 170 5.33 -23.99 -18.57
CA GLU A 170 6.26 -25.11 -18.72
C GLU A 170 7.55 -24.97 -17.88
N THR A 171 7.81 -23.79 -17.31
CA THR A 171 8.98 -23.51 -16.47
C THR A 171 8.74 -23.70 -14.97
N VAL A 172 7.50 -24.02 -14.57
CA VAL A 172 7.17 -24.28 -13.17
C VAL A 172 7.98 -25.50 -12.69
N PRO A 173 8.80 -25.38 -11.62
CA PRO A 173 9.55 -26.51 -11.09
C PRO A 173 8.61 -27.67 -10.76
N LYS A 174 8.90 -28.85 -11.32
CA LYS A 174 8.25 -30.09 -10.91
C LYS A 174 8.93 -30.51 -9.62
N GLY A 175 8.24 -30.34 -8.50
CA GLY A 175 8.71 -30.80 -7.19
C GLY A 175 8.97 -32.30 -7.16
#